data_AF-A0A8T5XC67-F1
#
_entry.id   AF-A0A8T5XC67-F1
#
_cell.length_a   1.000
_cell.length_b   1.000
_cell.length_c   1.000
_cell.angle_alpha   90.00
_cell.angle_beta   90.00
_cell.angle_gamma   90.00
#
_symmetry.space_group_name_H-M   'P 1'
#
loop_
_entity.id
_entity.type
_entity.pdbx_description
1 polymer ?
#
loop_
_entity_poly.entity_id
_entity_poly.type
_entity_poly.pdbx_seq_one_letter_code
_entity_poly.pdbx_strand_id
1 'polypeptide(L)'
;MKSDKGSVGGSTILLLLSLLKEEDRYGYGIIKEFKLRCDKTFHFNEGKLYPVLHKLVNKGYVKSYLAKNDKGKERKYYHITRKGKKQLKKDEEKWEMDSIPINKVADDKLNSTSKKEKFLEEVMGYIKFPFDRDDIKFELKDHILEKINYYIAQGYDKETAEQLSIRDMGYAKEMGIKLNKQHNPLIGWIWKITNVMIIVFLLFNIYFIGGTTIMTLFDSNPVNEIPKSNIDYRIDMDKKVKLDDTVIHFTNIIYEKNGNMNIFYEYYDTKLWGTGWSLGGIGEITDDLGNTYLSGSGGGSGGIKSKCIKTVKNFSQEADRLIINYDIYNRKYKVEIPLHAGDKNE
;
A
#
# COMPACT_ATOMS: atom_id res chain seq x y z
N MET A 1 -36.25 26.16 -34.35
CA MET A 1 -36.55 25.32 -33.16
C MET A 1 -35.27 25.22 -32.33
N LYS A 2 -35.28 25.68 -31.07
CA LYS A 2 -34.10 25.67 -30.18
C LYS A 2 -33.65 24.23 -29.92
N SER A 3 -32.36 23.92 -30.12
CA SER A 3 -31.83 22.59 -29.79
C SER A 3 -31.76 22.42 -28.28
N ASP A 4 -32.36 21.33 -27.80
CA ASP A 4 -32.40 20.96 -26.39
C ASP A 4 -31.03 20.40 -25.98
N LYS A 5 -30.20 21.24 -25.35
CA LYS A 5 -28.91 20.88 -24.74
C LYS A 5 -29.11 20.13 -23.42
N GLY A 6 -29.94 19.07 -23.42
CA GLY A 6 -30.49 18.47 -22.20
C GLY A 6 -29.89 17.14 -21.71
N SER A 7 -29.29 16.30 -22.56
CA SER A 7 -29.14 14.88 -22.19
C SER A 7 -27.81 14.46 -21.53
N VAL A 8 -26.72 15.22 -21.69
CA VAL A 8 -25.39 14.86 -21.12
C VAL A 8 -25.25 15.30 -19.64
N GLY A 9 -26.06 16.27 -19.21
CA GLY A 9 -25.98 16.83 -17.85
C GLY A 9 -26.69 15.99 -16.77
N GLY A 10 -27.77 15.28 -17.13
CA GLY A 10 -28.58 14.50 -16.19
C GLY A 10 -27.92 13.20 -15.75
N SER A 11 -27.38 12.44 -16.70
CA SER A 11 -26.66 11.18 -16.44
C SER A 11 -25.41 11.39 -15.57
N THR A 12 -24.70 12.49 -15.78
CA THR A 12 -23.51 12.85 -15.00
C THR A 12 -23.84 13.10 -13.51
N ILE A 13 -24.95 13.78 -13.22
CA ILE A 13 -25.35 14.09 -11.85
C ILE A 13 -25.80 12.82 -11.13
N LEU A 14 -26.58 11.98 -11.81
CA LEU A 14 -27.00 10.67 -11.31
C LEU A 14 -25.78 9.84 -10.90
N LEU A 15 -24.85 9.65 -11.84
CA LEU A 15 -23.60 8.91 -11.64
C LEU A 15 -22.78 9.44 -10.45
N LEU A 16 -22.65 10.76 -10.31
CA LEU A 16 -21.86 11.36 -9.25
C LEU A 16 -22.53 11.21 -7.87
N LEU A 17 -23.85 11.35 -7.80
CA LEU A 17 -24.59 11.09 -6.56
C LEU A 17 -24.57 9.60 -6.19
N SER A 18 -24.61 8.69 -7.17
CA SER A 18 -24.48 7.24 -6.93
C SER A 18 -23.12 6.90 -6.31
N LEU A 19 -22.02 7.45 -6.84
CA LEU A 19 -20.69 7.23 -6.25
C LEU A 19 -20.57 7.78 -4.82
N LEU A 20 -21.14 8.95 -4.56
CA LEU A 20 -21.13 9.56 -3.22
C LEU A 20 -22.11 8.92 -2.24
N LYS A 21 -23.04 8.07 -2.71
CA LYS A 21 -23.93 7.26 -1.86
C LYS A 21 -23.18 6.09 -1.24
N GLU A 22 -22.18 5.55 -1.93
CA GLU A 22 -21.36 4.43 -1.46
C GLU A 22 -20.36 4.89 -0.40
N GLU A 23 -19.64 5.98 -0.67
CA GLU A 23 -18.55 6.45 0.19
C GLU A 23 -18.28 7.94 -0.06
N ASP A 24 -17.77 8.62 0.98
CA ASP A 24 -17.29 10.00 0.86
C ASP A 24 -15.98 10.02 0.08
N ARG A 25 -15.93 10.80 -1.01
CA ARG A 25 -14.77 10.82 -1.91
C ARG A 25 -14.25 12.25 -2.09
N TYR A 26 -12.93 12.37 -2.21
CA TYR A 26 -12.28 13.62 -2.63
C TYR A 26 -12.28 13.74 -4.17
N GLY A 27 -12.14 14.96 -4.69
CA GLY A 27 -12.34 15.26 -6.12
C GLY A 27 -11.61 14.33 -7.09
N TYR A 28 -10.31 14.13 -6.92
CA TYR A 28 -9.54 13.20 -7.76
C TYR A 28 -9.95 11.72 -7.56
N GLY A 29 -10.40 11.33 -6.37
CA GLY A 29 -10.94 9.99 -6.12
C GLY A 29 -12.17 9.69 -6.97
N ILE A 30 -13.05 10.68 -7.15
CA ILE A 30 -14.23 10.58 -8.02
C ILE A 30 -13.82 10.36 -9.48
N ILE A 31 -12.81 11.10 -9.96
CA ILE A 31 -12.28 10.95 -11.34
C ILE A 31 -11.70 9.55 -11.55
N LYS A 32 -10.91 9.07 -10.58
CA LYS A 32 -10.29 7.74 -10.66
C LYS A 32 -11.35 6.64 -10.71
N GLU A 33 -12.38 6.75 -9.88
CA GLU A 33 -13.46 5.76 -9.82
C GLU A 33 -14.29 5.73 -11.11
N PHE A 34 -14.58 6.90 -11.70
CA PHE A 34 -15.24 6.96 -13.00
C PHE A 34 -14.41 6.32 -14.11
N LYS A 35 -13.10 6.55 -14.14
CA LYS A 35 -12.21 5.91 -15.12
C LYS A 35 -12.19 4.39 -14.97
N LEU A 36 -12.28 3.89 -13.74
CA LEU A 36 -12.29 2.46 -13.46
C LEU A 36 -13.59 1.78 -13.86
N ARG A 37 -14.75 2.41 -13.57
CA ARG A 37 -16.07 1.80 -13.81
C ARG A 37 -16.63 1.99 -15.22
N CYS A 38 -16.12 2.95 -15.99
CA CYS A 38 -16.71 3.32 -17.27
C CYS A 38 -15.91 2.87 -18.51
N ASP A 39 -15.08 1.83 -18.44
CA ASP A 39 -14.32 1.25 -19.58
C ASP A 39 -13.75 2.32 -20.55
N LYS A 40 -13.18 3.40 -19.99
CA LYS A 40 -12.63 4.57 -20.72
C LYS A 40 -13.62 5.36 -21.60
N THR A 41 -14.87 4.91 -21.79
CA THR A 41 -15.89 5.57 -22.63
C THR A 41 -16.41 6.90 -22.05
N PHE A 42 -16.25 7.11 -20.75
CA PHE A 42 -16.72 8.32 -20.07
C PHE A 42 -15.55 9.25 -19.70
N HIS A 43 -15.26 10.24 -20.55
CA HIS A 43 -14.18 11.20 -20.34
C HIS A 43 -14.58 12.32 -19.35
N PHE A 44 -14.51 12.00 -18.06
CA PHE A 44 -14.63 12.98 -16.98
C PHE A 44 -13.26 13.55 -16.61
N ASN A 45 -13.01 14.82 -16.95
CA ASN A 45 -11.78 15.54 -16.60
C ASN A 45 -12.02 16.52 -15.44
N GLU A 46 -10.95 17.01 -14.81
CA GLU A 46 -11.03 17.95 -13.68
C GLU A 46 -11.86 19.20 -14.03
N GLY A 47 -11.73 19.70 -15.26
CA GLY A 47 -12.46 20.87 -15.75
C GLY A 47 -13.99 20.70 -15.81
N LYS A 48 -14.50 19.46 -15.96
CA LYS A 48 -15.95 19.16 -15.95
C LYS A 48 -16.46 18.79 -14.56
N LEU A 49 -15.62 18.17 -13.72
CA LEU A 49 -16.01 17.69 -12.39
C LEU A 49 -16.33 18.82 -11.42
N TYR A 50 -15.41 19.77 -11.22
CA TYR A 50 -15.56 20.77 -10.17
C TYR A 50 -16.77 21.70 -10.38
N PRO A 51 -17.10 22.17 -11.59
CA PRO A 51 -18.33 22.93 -11.81
C PRO A 51 -19.60 22.15 -11.46
N VAL A 52 -19.63 20.83 -11.68
CA VAL A 52 -20.77 19.97 -11.32
C VAL A 52 -20.86 19.78 -9.80
N LEU A 53 -19.73 19.52 -9.14
CA LEU A 53 -19.66 19.44 -7.67
C LEU A 53 -20.12 20.74 -7.01
N HIS A 54 -19.69 21.89 -7.53
CA HIS A 54 -20.14 23.20 -7.06
C HIS A 54 -21.65 23.37 -7.19
N LYS A 55 -22.24 22.96 -8.33
CA LYS A 55 -23.70 22.99 -8.52
C LYS A 55 -24.42 22.09 -7.50
N LEU A 56 -23.88 20.92 -7.19
CA LEU A 56 -24.48 19.98 -6.23
C LEU A 56 -24.38 20.48 -4.78
N VAL A 57 -23.28 21.15 -4.44
CA VAL A 57 -23.13 21.83 -3.15
C VAL A 57 -24.11 22.99 -3.03
N ASN A 58 -24.23 23.84 -4.05
CA ASN A 58 -25.16 24.97 -4.05
C ASN A 58 -26.62 24.52 -3.97
N LYS A 59 -26.98 23.39 -4.60
CA LYS A 59 -28.32 22.79 -4.50
C LYS A 59 -28.58 22.11 -3.15
N GLY A 60 -27.54 21.97 -2.32
CA GLY A 60 -27.59 21.28 -1.03
C GLY A 60 -27.73 19.76 -1.17
N TYR A 61 -27.35 19.18 -2.31
CA TYR A 61 -27.35 17.73 -2.52
C TYR A 61 -26.10 17.07 -1.96
N VAL A 62 -24.98 17.79 -1.99
CA VAL A 62 -23.68 17.35 -1.48
C VAL A 62 -23.17 18.39 -0.47
N LYS A 63 -22.47 17.95 0.57
CA LYS A 63 -21.69 18.81 1.48
C LYS A 63 -20.21 18.57 1.23
N SER A 64 -19.38 19.61 1.37
CA SER A 64 -17.92 19.47 1.31
C SER A 64 -17.27 19.76 2.65
N TYR A 65 -16.25 19.00 3.02
CA TYR A 65 -15.45 19.18 4.23
C TYR A 65 -13.97 18.91 3.96
N LEU A 66 -13.08 19.42 4.80
CA LEU A 66 -11.64 19.14 4.73
C LEU A 66 -11.32 17.96 5.64
N ALA A 67 -10.54 17.00 5.13
CA ALA A 67 -10.03 15.89 5.92
C ALA A 67 -8.61 15.53 5.48
N LYS A 68 -7.80 15.03 6.41
CA LYS A 68 -6.46 14.53 6.13
C LYS A 68 -6.54 13.11 5.59
N ASN A 69 -5.77 12.81 4.55
CA ASN A 69 -5.60 11.43 4.10
C ASN A 69 -4.63 10.68 5.03
N ASP A 70 -4.45 9.38 4.80
CA ASP A 70 -3.54 8.50 5.58
C ASP A 70 -2.08 8.97 5.59
N LYS A 71 -1.70 9.88 4.68
CA LYS A 71 -0.38 10.50 4.57
C LYS A 71 -0.32 11.92 5.14
N GLY A 72 -1.34 12.34 5.90
CA GLY A 72 -1.41 13.64 6.57
C GLY A 72 -1.72 14.84 5.66
N LYS A 73 -1.92 14.64 4.37
CA LYS A 73 -2.24 15.71 3.40
C LYS A 73 -3.73 16.03 3.44
N GLU A 74 -4.05 17.30 3.65
CA GLU A 74 -5.42 17.78 3.64
C GLU A 74 -6.02 17.76 2.23
N ARG A 75 -7.25 17.24 2.12
CA ARG A 75 -8.02 17.15 0.87
C ARG A 75 -9.47 17.54 1.14
N LYS A 76 -10.13 18.10 0.13
CA LYS A 76 -11.56 18.41 0.16
C LYS A 76 -12.37 17.18 -0.23
N TYR A 77 -13.15 16.66 0.71
CA TYR A 77 -14.07 15.53 0.55
C TYR A 77 -15.50 16.01 0.33
N TYR A 78 -16.29 15.15 -0.31
CA TYR A 78 -17.68 15.38 -0.63
C TYR A 78 -18.54 14.27 -0.05
N HIS A 79 -19.62 14.65 0.64
CA HIS A 79 -20.58 13.77 1.29
C HIS A 79 -21.98 14.00 0.73
N ILE A 80 -22.71 12.94 0.39
CA ILE A 80 -24.10 13.07 -0.06
C ILE A 80 -25.03 13.38 1.11
N THR A 81 -25.89 14.39 0.96
CA THR A 81 -26.86 14.76 1.99
C THR A 81 -28.14 13.91 1.90
N ARG A 82 -29.00 13.98 2.92
CA ARG A 82 -30.36 13.42 2.87
C ARG A 82 -31.18 13.96 1.68
N LYS A 83 -31.01 15.24 1.34
CA LYS A 83 -31.65 15.86 0.16
C LYS A 83 -31.09 15.29 -1.14
N GLY A 84 -29.78 15.08 -1.21
CA GLY A 84 -29.10 14.42 -2.33
C GLY A 84 -29.56 12.98 -2.54
N LYS A 85 -29.69 12.19 -1.47
CA LYS A 85 -30.22 10.81 -1.55
C LYS A 85 -31.66 10.76 -2.09
N LYS A 86 -32.51 11.71 -1.67
CA LYS A 86 -33.88 11.83 -2.21
C LYS A 86 -33.88 12.22 -3.69
N GLN A 87 -32.99 13.12 -4.10
CA GLN A 87 -32.87 13.49 -5.51
C GLN A 87 -32.36 12.32 -6.35
N LEU A 88 -31.35 11.60 -5.87
CA LEU A 88 -30.81 10.41 -6.53
C LEU A 88 -31.92 9.39 -6.79
N LYS A 89 -32.76 9.08 -5.80
CA LYS A 89 -33.88 8.15 -5.98
C LYS A 89 -34.86 8.60 -7.07
N LYS A 90 -35.18 9.90 -7.13
CA LYS A 90 -36.04 10.46 -8.19
C LYS A 90 -35.41 10.37 -9.56
N ASP A 91 -34.10 10.59 -9.65
CA ASP A 91 -33.36 10.50 -10.89
C ASP A 91 -33.21 9.03 -11.35
N GLU A 92 -33.08 8.08 -10.42
CA GLU A 92 -33.12 6.62 -10.66
C GLU A 92 -34.50 6.19 -11.21
N GLU A 93 -35.59 6.57 -10.53
CA GLU A 93 -36.97 6.27 -10.95
C GLU A 93 -37.29 6.87 -12.33
N LYS A 94 -36.83 8.10 -12.58
CA LYS A 94 -36.98 8.76 -13.88
C LYS A 94 -36.18 8.05 -14.97
N TRP A 95 -34.94 7.64 -14.67
CA TRP A 95 -34.10 6.90 -15.60
C TRP A 95 -34.71 5.54 -15.98
N GLU A 96 -35.27 4.81 -15.02
CA GLU A 96 -36.00 3.56 -15.29
C GLU A 96 -37.22 3.80 -16.20
N MET A 97 -38.00 4.86 -15.95
CA MET A 97 -39.15 5.20 -16.78
C MET A 97 -38.76 5.65 -18.20
N ASP A 98 -37.68 6.43 -18.34
CA ASP A 98 -37.17 6.91 -19.63
C ASP A 98 -36.45 5.80 -20.43
N SER A 99 -35.88 4.79 -19.74
CA SER A 99 -35.17 3.67 -20.37
C SER A 99 -36.08 2.59 -20.96
N ILE A 100 -37.35 2.49 -20.54
CA ILE A 100 -38.30 1.51 -21.08
C ILE A 100 -38.69 1.80 -22.55
N PRO A 101 -39.05 3.04 -22.96
CA PRO A 101 -39.24 3.39 -24.37
C PRO A 101 -37.94 3.37 -25.18
N ILE A 102 -36.81 3.73 -24.55
CA ILE A 102 -35.49 3.69 -25.19
C ILE A 102 -35.11 2.25 -25.51
N ASN A 103 -35.36 1.27 -24.64
CA ASN A 103 -35.12 -0.15 -24.94
C ASN A 103 -36.06 -0.67 -26.03
N LYS A 104 -37.31 -0.19 -26.10
CA LYS A 104 -38.26 -0.63 -27.14
C LYS A 104 -37.94 -0.02 -28.53
N VAL A 105 -37.45 1.22 -28.57
CA VAL A 105 -36.92 1.86 -29.80
C VAL A 105 -35.49 1.41 -30.11
N ALA A 106 -34.72 1.00 -29.10
CA ALA A 106 -33.41 0.39 -29.26
C ALA A 106 -33.52 -1.05 -29.77
N ASP A 107 -34.57 -1.80 -29.42
CA ASP A 107 -34.87 -3.12 -30.00
C ASP A 107 -35.24 -3.01 -31.49
N ASP A 108 -36.01 -1.99 -31.89
CA ASP A 108 -36.27 -1.73 -33.31
C ASP A 108 -35.06 -1.13 -34.06
N LYS A 109 -34.17 -0.41 -33.36
CA LYS A 109 -32.85 0.01 -33.90
C LYS A 109 -31.79 -1.08 -33.84
N LEU A 110 -31.97 -2.13 -33.05
CA LEU A 110 -31.08 -3.28 -32.94
C LEU A 110 -31.07 -4.08 -34.25
N ASN A 111 -32.13 -3.99 -35.05
CA ASN A 111 -32.20 -4.58 -36.38
C ASN A 111 -31.47 -3.79 -37.49
N SER A 112 -31.06 -2.53 -37.25
CA SER A 112 -30.15 -1.80 -38.17
C SER A 112 -28.66 -1.98 -37.80
N THR A 113 -28.36 -2.71 -36.72
CA THR A 113 -27.01 -3.00 -36.18
C THR A 113 -26.15 -3.90 -37.08
N SER A 114 -26.69 -4.43 -38.17
CA SER A 114 -26.09 -5.58 -38.88
C SER A 114 -24.79 -5.27 -39.64
N LYS A 115 -24.55 -4.06 -40.19
CA LYS A 115 -23.39 -3.85 -41.10
C LYS A 115 -22.12 -3.36 -40.39
N LYS A 116 -22.24 -2.34 -39.54
CA LYS A 116 -21.08 -1.77 -38.80
C LYS A 116 -20.50 -2.75 -37.78
N GLU A 117 -21.35 -3.40 -36.98
CA GLU A 117 -20.86 -4.38 -36.00
C GLU A 117 -20.24 -5.59 -36.69
N LYS A 118 -20.82 -6.10 -37.79
CA LYS A 118 -20.18 -7.17 -38.59
C LYS A 118 -18.82 -6.77 -39.14
N PHE A 119 -18.69 -5.54 -39.64
CA PHE A 119 -17.40 -5.01 -40.10
C PHE A 119 -16.38 -5.01 -38.96
N LEU A 120 -16.75 -4.48 -37.79
CA LEU A 120 -15.87 -4.44 -36.62
C LEU A 120 -15.51 -5.86 -36.15
N GLU A 121 -16.47 -6.78 -36.06
CA GLU A 121 -16.24 -8.18 -35.69
C GLU A 121 -15.30 -8.88 -36.67
N GLU A 122 -15.47 -8.66 -37.98
CA GLU A 122 -14.60 -9.21 -39.00
C GLU A 122 -13.16 -8.68 -38.87
N VAL A 123 -12.99 -7.36 -38.72
CA VAL A 123 -11.66 -6.75 -38.48
C VAL A 123 -11.01 -7.35 -37.23
N MET A 124 -11.79 -7.53 -36.16
CA MET A 124 -11.29 -8.03 -34.88
C MET A 124 -10.91 -9.51 -34.91
N GLY A 125 -11.52 -10.30 -35.80
CA GLY A 125 -11.13 -11.68 -36.07
C GLY A 125 -9.66 -11.82 -36.51
N TYR A 126 -9.08 -10.78 -37.12
CA TYR A 126 -7.68 -10.79 -37.57
C TYR A 126 -6.68 -10.31 -36.52
N ILE A 127 -7.12 -9.71 -35.42
CA ILE A 127 -6.23 -9.25 -34.34
C ILE A 127 -5.94 -10.41 -33.40
N LYS A 128 -4.70 -10.89 -33.40
CA LYS A 128 -4.28 -12.07 -32.62
C LYS A 128 -4.04 -11.76 -31.14
N PHE A 129 -3.71 -10.51 -30.79
CA PHE A 129 -3.47 -10.12 -29.41
C PHE A 129 -4.76 -9.65 -28.75
N PRO A 130 -5.32 -10.41 -27.79
CA PRO A 130 -6.64 -10.12 -27.25
C PRO A 130 -6.69 -8.82 -26.43
N PHE A 131 -5.60 -8.44 -25.77
CA PHE A 131 -5.57 -7.26 -24.89
C PHE A 131 -5.60 -5.92 -25.63
N ASP A 132 -5.32 -5.91 -26.94
CA ASP A 132 -5.43 -4.71 -27.77
C ASP A 132 -6.78 -4.64 -28.51
N ARG A 133 -7.57 -5.72 -28.51
CA ARG A 133 -8.82 -5.79 -29.29
C ARG A 133 -9.81 -4.71 -28.87
N ASP A 134 -9.98 -4.47 -27.58
CA ASP A 134 -10.95 -3.49 -27.09
C ASP A 134 -10.55 -2.06 -27.46
N ASP A 135 -9.27 -1.72 -27.29
CA ASP A 135 -8.74 -0.39 -27.64
C ASP A 135 -8.81 -0.17 -29.17
N ILE A 136 -8.45 -1.17 -29.98
CA ILE A 136 -8.58 -1.11 -31.45
C ILE A 136 -10.06 -1.02 -31.88
N LYS A 137 -10.96 -1.79 -31.27
CA LYS A 137 -12.41 -1.75 -31.57
C LYS A 137 -12.97 -0.36 -31.28
N PHE A 138 -12.55 0.24 -30.17
CA PHE A 138 -12.97 1.57 -29.77
C PHE A 138 -12.50 2.63 -30.77
N GLU A 139 -11.23 2.62 -31.15
CA GLU A 139 -10.66 3.56 -32.13
C GLU A 139 -11.36 3.46 -33.50
N LEU A 140 -11.57 2.24 -33.99
CA LEU A 140 -12.27 2.01 -35.25
C LEU A 140 -13.73 2.47 -35.20
N LYS A 141 -14.42 2.23 -34.07
CA LYS A 141 -15.79 2.67 -33.88
C LYS A 141 -15.89 4.19 -33.88
N ASP A 142 -14.95 4.88 -33.24
CA ASP A 142 -14.91 6.34 -33.21
C ASP A 142 -14.67 6.92 -34.60
N HIS A 143 -13.69 6.38 -35.33
CA HIS A 143 -13.40 6.81 -36.70
C HIS A 143 -14.58 6.58 -37.68
N ILE A 144 -15.32 5.48 -37.52
CA ILE A 144 -16.56 5.26 -38.29
C ILE A 144 -17.61 6.32 -37.94
N LEU A 145 -17.79 6.63 -36.65
CA LEU A 145 -18.75 7.65 -36.21
C LEU A 145 -18.39 9.05 -36.73
N GLU A 146 -17.11 9.41 -36.76
CA GLU A 146 -16.64 10.67 -37.34
C GLU A 146 -16.98 10.74 -38.84
N LYS A 147 -16.74 9.66 -39.60
CA LYS A 147 -17.10 9.59 -41.02
C LYS A 147 -18.62 9.68 -41.25
N ILE A 148 -19.43 9.03 -40.41
CA ILE A 148 -20.89 9.13 -40.47
C ILE A 148 -21.31 10.60 -40.28
N ASN A 149 -20.78 11.26 -39.26
CA ASN A 149 -21.11 12.66 -38.97
C ASN A 149 -20.65 13.59 -40.10
N TYR A 150 -19.50 13.31 -40.73
CA TYR A 150 -19.04 14.02 -41.91
C TYR A 150 -20.05 13.93 -43.07
N TYR A 151 -20.51 12.72 -43.42
CA TYR A 151 -21.49 12.55 -44.49
C TYR A 151 -22.85 13.17 -44.16
N ILE A 152 -23.31 13.07 -42.91
CA ILE A 152 -24.53 13.77 -42.46
C ILE A 152 -24.39 15.28 -42.63
N ALA A 153 -23.23 15.85 -42.29
CA ALA A 153 -22.96 17.28 -42.45
C ALA A 153 -22.92 17.71 -43.94
N GLN A 154 -22.57 16.80 -44.85
CA GLN A 154 -22.65 17.01 -46.30
C GLN A 154 -24.07 16.87 -46.86
N GLY A 155 -25.08 16.60 -46.02
CA GLY A 155 -26.48 16.52 -46.41
C GLY A 155 -26.98 15.12 -46.80
N TYR A 156 -26.17 14.08 -46.58
CA TYR A 156 -26.62 12.69 -46.76
C TYR A 156 -27.56 12.26 -45.61
N ASP A 157 -28.51 11.40 -45.93
CA ASP A 157 -29.31 10.72 -44.92
C ASP A 157 -28.45 9.77 -44.09
N LYS A 158 -28.93 9.42 -42.89
CA LYS A 158 -28.17 8.64 -41.93
C LYS A 158 -27.80 7.24 -42.45
N GLU A 159 -28.68 6.58 -43.19
CA GLU A 159 -28.43 5.22 -43.67
C GLU A 159 -27.38 5.23 -44.79
N THR A 160 -27.50 6.17 -45.74
CA THR A 160 -26.50 6.37 -46.79
C THR A 160 -25.15 6.78 -46.20
N ALA A 161 -25.14 7.66 -45.20
CA ALA A 161 -23.93 8.07 -44.48
C ALA A 161 -23.23 6.88 -43.79
N GLU A 162 -23.97 5.97 -43.17
CA GLU A 162 -23.42 4.73 -42.59
C GLU A 162 -22.80 3.83 -43.65
N GLN A 163 -23.48 3.61 -44.78
CA GLN A 163 -22.94 2.77 -45.87
C GLN A 163 -21.68 3.36 -46.50
N LEU A 164 -21.69 4.67 -46.77
CA LEU A 164 -20.53 5.40 -47.29
C LEU A 164 -19.36 5.36 -46.30
N SER A 165 -19.63 5.54 -45.01
CA SER A 165 -18.59 5.48 -43.97
C SER A 165 -17.90 4.11 -43.91
N ILE A 166 -18.66 3.00 -43.96
CA ILE A 166 -18.11 1.64 -43.93
C ILE A 166 -17.34 1.37 -45.23
N ARG A 167 -17.87 1.81 -46.37
CA ARG A 167 -17.18 1.67 -47.67
C ARG A 167 -15.83 2.40 -47.66
N ASP A 168 -15.77 3.58 -47.06
CA ASP A 168 -14.55 4.38 -46.91
C ASP A 168 -13.54 3.79 -45.93
N MET A 169 -13.97 2.94 -44.99
CA MET A 169 -13.05 2.17 -44.15
C MET A 169 -12.29 1.13 -44.98
N GLY A 170 -12.79 0.75 -46.15
CA GLY A 170 -12.20 -0.27 -47.01
C GLY A 170 -12.56 -1.69 -46.57
N TYR A 171 -11.75 -2.67 -46.99
CA TYR A 171 -12.03 -4.09 -46.71
C TYR A 171 -11.58 -4.50 -45.30
N ALA A 172 -12.49 -5.10 -44.54
CA ALA A 172 -12.26 -5.53 -43.15
C ALA A 172 -11.03 -6.43 -42.98
N LYS A 173 -10.85 -7.40 -43.88
CA LYS A 173 -9.69 -8.30 -43.88
C LYS A 173 -8.35 -7.57 -44.03
N GLU A 174 -8.24 -6.65 -44.98
CA GLU A 174 -6.99 -5.92 -45.20
C GLU A 174 -6.65 -5.01 -44.02
N MET A 175 -7.68 -4.34 -43.48
CA MET A 175 -7.56 -3.51 -42.30
C MET A 175 -7.12 -4.33 -41.08
N GLY A 176 -7.77 -5.46 -40.83
CA GLY A 176 -7.43 -6.35 -39.71
C GLY A 176 -5.99 -6.89 -39.80
N ILE A 177 -5.52 -7.27 -40.99
CA ILE A 177 -4.13 -7.71 -41.18
C ILE A 177 -3.14 -6.58 -40.92
N LYS A 178 -3.41 -5.37 -41.42
CA LYS A 178 -2.55 -4.18 -41.20
C LYS A 178 -2.49 -3.82 -39.72
N LEU A 179 -3.64 -3.78 -39.05
CA LEU A 179 -3.74 -3.50 -37.62
C LEU A 179 -3.03 -4.58 -36.79
N ASN A 180 -3.16 -5.87 -37.13
CA ASN A 180 -2.44 -6.93 -36.42
C ASN A 180 -0.91 -6.84 -36.62
N LYS A 181 -0.44 -6.28 -37.75
CA LYS A 181 0.99 -6.03 -37.97
C LYS A 181 1.48 -4.84 -37.14
N GLN A 182 0.68 -3.78 -37.04
CA GLN A 182 0.96 -2.60 -36.22
C GLN A 182 0.94 -2.94 -34.72
N HIS A 183 -0.07 -3.69 -34.30
CA HIS A 183 -0.23 -4.25 -32.96
C HIS A 183 0.40 -5.64 -32.88
N ASN A 184 1.73 -5.68 -32.95
CA ASN A 184 2.46 -6.94 -33.02
C ASN A 184 2.16 -7.86 -31.80
N PRO A 185 1.51 -9.02 -32.01
CA PRO A 185 1.04 -9.86 -30.92
C PRO A 185 2.18 -10.49 -30.11
N LEU A 186 3.33 -10.76 -30.73
CA LEU A 186 4.48 -11.33 -30.02
C LEU A 186 5.04 -10.34 -29.02
N ILE A 187 5.18 -9.08 -29.43
CA ILE A 187 5.66 -8.00 -28.55
C ILE A 187 4.69 -7.81 -27.38
N GLY A 188 3.37 -7.81 -27.64
CA GLY A 188 2.36 -7.72 -26.59
C GLY A 188 2.44 -8.85 -25.56
N TRP A 189 2.60 -10.09 -26.01
CA TRP A 189 2.77 -11.24 -25.12
C TRP A 189 4.08 -11.20 -24.32
N ILE A 190 5.20 -10.82 -24.95
CA ILE A 190 6.48 -10.64 -24.27
C ILE A 190 6.32 -9.65 -23.11
N TRP A 191 5.74 -8.47 -23.36
CA TRP A 191 5.51 -7.47 -22.31
C TRP A 191 4.62 -7.99 -21.17
N LYS A 192 3.56 -8.73 -21.48
CA LYS A 192 2.68 -9.32 -20.44
C LYS A 192 3.41 -10.36 -19.59
N ILE A 193 4.15 -11.26 -20.22
CA ILE A 193 4.92 -12.31 -19.53
C ILE A 193 6.01 -11.67 -18.67
N THR A 194 6.78 -10.71 -19.21
CA THR A 194 7.82 -10.00 -18.46
C THR A 194 7.25 -9.30 -17.23
N ASN A 195 6.11 -8.62 -17.35
CA ASN A 195 5.46 -7.96 -16.21
C ASN A 195 5.04 -8.95 -15.12
N VAL A 196 4.46 -10.10 -15.49
CA VAL A 196 4.10 -11.15 -14.53
C VAL A 196 5.34 -11.72 -13.86
N MET A 197 6.40 -12.00 -14.62
CA MET A 197 7.68 -12.49 -14.08
C MET A 197 8.32 -11.51 -13.09
N ILE A 198 8.27 -10.21 -13.37
CA ILE A 198 8.76 -9.17 -12.44
C ILE A 198 7.96 -9.20 -11.13
N ILE A 199 6.63 -9.29 -11.20
CA ILE A 199 5.78 -9.36 -10.00
C ILE A 199 6.11 -10.61 -9.18
N VAL A 200 6.21 -11.77 -9.83
CA VAL A 200 6.57 -13.03 -9.18
C VAL A 200 7.96 -12.93 -8.54
N PHE A 201 8.93 -12.35 -9.23
CA PHE A 201 10.28 -12.15 -8.70
C PHE A 201 10.29 -11.23 -7.47
N LEU A 202 9.53 -10.13 -7.49
CA LEU A 202 9.41 -9.23 -6.34
C LEU A 202 8.79 -9.94 -5.14
N LEU A 203 7.72 -10.71 -5.35
CA LEU A 203 7.07 -11.50 -4.29
C LEU A 203 8.01 -12.56 -3.72
N PHE A 204 8.78 -13.24 -4.58
CA PHE A 204 9.79 -14.21 -4.15
C PHE A 204 10.86 -13.56 -3.27
N ASN A 205 11.37 -12.38 -3.66
CA ASN A 205 12.36 -11.65 -2.85
C ASN A 205 11.77 -11.18 -1.52
N ILE A 206 10.54 -10.67 -1.51
CA ILE A 206 9.86 -10.28 -0.26
C ILE A 206 9.72 -11.49 0.66
N TYR A 207 9.31 -12.65 0.14
CA TYR A 207 9.17 -13.85 0.94
C TYR A 207 10.53 -14.34 1.48
N PHE A 208 11.53 -14.44 0.61
CA PHE A 208 12.82 -15.03 0.97
C PHE A 208 13.69 -14.09 1.83
N ILE A 209 13.87 -12.85 1.39
CA ILE A 209 14.68 -11.85 2.09
C ILE A 209 13.90 -11.29 3.27
N GLY A 210 12.62 -10.97 3.08
CA GLY A 210 11.78 -10.43 4.16
C GLY A 210 11.59 -11.46 5.27
N GLY A 211 11.31 -12.72 4.93
CA GLY A 211 11.18 -13.79 5.92
C GLY A 211 12.45 -13.98 6.75
N THR A 212 13.61 -14.12 6.10
CA THR A 212 14.89 -14.28 6.82
C THR A 212 15.26 -13.06 7.66
N THR A 213 15.06 -11.84 7.15
CA THR A 213 15.33 -10.60 7.90
C THR A 213 14.39 -10.42 9.10
N ILE A 214 13.11 -10.77 8.95
CA ILE A 214 12.16 -10.73 10.06
C ILE A 214 12.55 -11.73 11.13
N MET A 215 12.89 -12.97 10.73
CA MET A 215 13.31 -13.99 11.69
C MET A 215 14.54 -13.52 12.47
N THR A 216 15.57 -12.96 11.83
CA THR A 216 16.76 -12.48 12.55
C THR A 216 16.51 -11.26 13.45
N LEU A 217 15.47 -10.45 13.20
CA LEU A 217 15.08 -9.37 14.10
C LEU A 217 14.46 -9.87 15.42
N PHE A 218 13.85 -11.06 15.40
CA PHE A 218 13.12 -11.65 16.52
C PHE A 218 13.76 -12.93 17.08
N ASP A 219 14.78 -13.49 16.42
CA ASP A 219 15.57 -14.61 16.92
C ASP A 219 16.48 -14.11 18.06
N SER A 220 15.88 -13.98 19.23
CA SER A 220 16.63 -13.85 20.47
C SER A 220 17.21 -15.22 20.79
N ASN A 221 18.41 -15.53 20.25
CA ASN A 221 19.19 -16.67 20.72
C ASN A 221 19.21 -16.65 22.26
N PRO A 222 18.67 -17.67 22.95
CA PRO A 222 18.70 -17.68 24.39
C PRO A 222 20.16 -17.69 24.84
N VAL A 223 20.52 -16.75 25.70
CA VAL A 223 21.74 -16.88 26.49
C VAL A 223 21.60 -18.17 27.29
N ASN A 224 22.55 -19.11 27.16
CA ASN A 224 22.50 -20.39 27.86
C ASN A 224 22.22 -20.18 29.36
N GLU A 225 21.11 -20.74 29.85
CA GLU A 225 20.80 -20.70 31.28
C GLU A 225 21.85 -21.48 32.07
N ILE A 226 22.31 -20.89 33.17
CA ILE A 226 23.26 -21.53 34.06
C ILE A 226 22.52 -22.62 34.85
N PRO A 227 23.00 -23.89 34.88
CA PRO A 227 22.37 -24.95 35.65
C PRO A 227 22.24 -24.56 37.13
N LYS A 228 21.05 -24.77 37.71
CA LYS A 228 20.76 -24.42 39.11
C LYS A 228 21.76 -25.02 40.12
N SER A 229 22.35 -26.18 39.80
CA SER A 229 23.37 -26.84 40.64
C SER A 229 24.63 -26.00 40.87
N ASN A 230 24.95 -25.12 39.92
CA ASN A 230 26.19 -24.33 39.92
C ASN A 230 26.00 -22.95 40.55
N ILE A 231 24.75 -22.54 40.81
CA ILE A 231 24.42 -21.24 41.38
C ILE A 231 24.68 -21.29 42.89
N ASP A 232 25.41 -20.30 43.38
CA ASP A 232 25.57 -20.00 44.81
C ASP A 232 24.43 -19.07 45.25
N TYR A 233 24.35 -17.89 44.63
CA TYR A 233 23.24 -16.97 44.81
C TYR A 233 22.87 -16.24 43.51
N ARG A 234 21.64 -15.70 43.47
CA ARG A 234 21.10 -14.92 42.36
C ARG A 234 20.47 -13.64 42.88
N ILE A 235 20.74 -12.54 42.21
CA ILE A 235 20.16 -11.23 42.50
C ILE A 235 19.36 -10.81 41.27
N ASP A 236 18.05 -10.70 41.39
CA ASP A 236 17.19 -10.13 40.37
C ASP A 236 17.09 -8.60 40.55
N MET A 237 17.10 -7.85 39.46
CA MET A 237 17.05 -6.39 39.48
C MET A 237 16.35 -5.82 38.25
N ASP A 238 15.83 -4.60 38.38
CA ASP A 238 15.30 -3.82 37.27
C ASP A 238 16.04 -2.48 37.21
N LYS A 239 17.32 -2.53 36.77
CA LYS A 239 18.16 -1.32 36.69
C LYS A 239 18.39 -0.97 35.24
N LYS A 240 17.87 0.19 34.83
CA LYS A 240 17.98 0.70 33.46
C LYS A 240 18.90 1.90 33.40
N VAL A 241 19.78 1.90 32.41
CA VAL A 241 20.66 3.02 32.07
C VAL A 241 20.39 3.40 30.62
N LYS A 242 20.26 4.70 30.37
CA LYS A 242 20.10 5.24 29.02
C LYS A 242 21.41 5.88 28.57
N LEU A 243 21.89 5.46 27.40
CA LEU A 243 23.07 5.98 26.74
C LEU A 243 22.65 6.52 25.38
N ASP A 244 22.41 7.83 25.29
CA ASP A 244 21.83 8.49 24.11
C ASP A 244 20.47 7.90 23.72
N ASP A 245 20.38 7.21 22.58
CA ASP A 245 19.16 6.54 22.11
C ASP A 245 19.09 5.06 22.53
N THR A 246 20.09 4.56 23.23
CA THR A 246 20.22 3.16 23.64
C THR A 246 19.84 2.98 25.10
N VAL A 247 19.16 1.88 25.43
CA VAL A 247 18.89 1.48 26.81
C VAL A 247 19.60 0.16 27.12
N ILE A 248 20.33 0.16 28.23
CA ILE A 248 20.93 -1.02 28.85
C ILE A 248 20.10 -1.33 30.09
N HIS A 249 19.50 -2.52 30.14
CA HIS A 249 18.65 -2.98 31.22
C HIS A 249 19.29 -4.18 31.91
N PHE A 250 19.87 -3.98 33.10
CA PHE A 250 20.41 -5.05 33.92
C PHE A 250 19.25 -5.81 34.58
N THR A 251 19.19 -7.12 34.36
CA THR A 251 18.06 -7.96 34.77
C THR A 251 18.38 -8.83 35.98
N ASN A 252 19.57 -9.44 36.00
CA ASN A 252 20.00 -10.26 37.13
C ASN A 252 21.51 -10.51 37.12
N ILE A 253 22.00 -10.91 38.29
CA ILE A 253 23.37 -11.39 38.50
C ILE A 253 23.28 -12.79 39.08
N ILE A 254 24.13 -13.68 38.59
CA ILE A 254 24.28 -15.03 39.11
C ILE A 254 25.73 -15.22 39.54
N TYR A 255 25.92 -15.53 40.82
CA TYR A 255 27.21 -15.95 41.34
C TYR A 255 27.29 -17.47 41.32
N GLU A 256 28.31 -18.03 40.70
CA GLU A 256 28.54 -19.46 40.62
C GLU A 256 29.47 -19.95 41.74
N LYS A 257 29.31 -21.20 42.14
CA LYS A 257 30.14 -21.88 43.15
C LYS A 257 31.63 -21.95 42.79
N ASN A 258 31.97 -21.79 41.51
CA ASN A 258 33.35 -21.75 41.01
C ASN A 258 34.00 -20.36 41.13
N GLY A 259 33.30 -19.36 41.68
CA GLY A 259 33.79 -17.99 41.82
C GLY A 259 33.54 -17.09 40.61
N ASN A 260 32.81 -17.56 39.58
CA ASN A 260 32.43 -16.74 38.45
C ASN A 260 31.15 -15.95 38.75
N MET A 261 31.13 -14.67 38.38
CA MET A 261 29.94 -13.84 38.40
C MET A 261 29.44 -13.61 36.98
N ASN A 262 28.16 -13.87 36.75
CA ASN A 262 27.50 -13.69 35.46
C ASN A 262 26.49 -12.55 35.55
N ILE A 263 26.70 -11.51 34.76
CA ILE A 263 25.85 -10.32 34.71
C ILE A 263 24.96 -10.43 33.47
N PHE A 264 23.65 -10.50 33.67
CA PHE A 264 22.65 -10.55 32.60
C PHE A 264 22.07 -9.16 32.39
N TYR A 265 22.05 -8.74 31.12
CA TYR A 265 21.53 -7.45 30.72
C TYR A 265 20.90 -7.53 29.33
N GLU A 266 19.95 -6.65 29.08
CA GLU A 266 19.31 -6.46 27.78
C GLU A 266 19.75 -5.14 27.18
N TYR A 267 19.90 -5.13 25.87
CA TYR A 267 20.33 -3.97 25.09
C TYR A 267 19.31 -3.71 23.98
N TYR A 268 18.76 -2.50 23.90
CA TYR A 268 17.85 -2.12 22.82
C TYR A 268 17.88 -0.62 22.56
N ASP A 269 17.67 -0.24 21.30
CA ASP A 269 17.53 1.16 20.92
C ASP A 269 16.08 1.63 21.09
N THR A 270 15.92 2.87 21.54
CA THR A 270 14.62 3.56 21.65
C THR A 270 14.06 3.96 20.28
N LYS A 271 14.87 3.90 19.21
CA LYS A 271 14.48 4.19 17.83
C LYS A 271 14.48 2.91 17.00
N LEU A 272 13.41 2.70 16.24
CA LEU A 272 13.17 1.50 15.42
C LEU A 272 14.23 1.27 14.31
N TRP A 273 15.00 2.30 13.95
CA TRP A 273 16.01 2.26 12.90
C TRP A 273 17.45 2.32 13.45
N GLY A 274 17.62 2.15 14.76
CA GLY A 274 18.93 2.02 15.38
C GLY A 274 19.64 0.79 14.81
N THR A 275 20.84 0.98 14.27
CA THR A 275 21.71 -0.12 13.88
C THR A 275 22.12 -0.86 15.15
N GLY A 276 21.40 -1.93 15.51
CA GLY A 276 21.61 -2.76 16.71
C GLY A 276 22.95 -3.51 16.78
N TRP A 277 24.01 -2.98 16.18
CA TRP A 277 25.38 -3.43 16.39
C TRP A 277 25.89 -2.85 17.71
N SER A 278 25.53 -3.50 18.82
CA SER A 278 26.15 -3.20 20.11
C SER A 278 27.55 -3.82 20.16
N LEU A 279 28.58 -2.99 20.36
CA LEU A 279 29.89 -3.46 20.80
C LEU A 279 29.76 -3.76 22.29
N GLY A 280 29.63 -5.05 22.61
CA GLY A 280 29.24 -5.61 23.92
C GLY A 280 30.27 -5.40 25.04
N GLY A 281 30.38 -4.16 25.51
CA GLY A 281 31.03 -3.82 26.78
C GLY A 281 30.07 -3.02 27.64
N ILE A 282 29.74 -3.54 28.83
CA ILE A 282 29.05 -2.78 29.89
C ILE A 282 30.01 -1.83 30.63
N GLY A 283 31.27 -1.74 30.20
CA GLY A 283 32.29 -0.91 30.82
C GLY A 283 33.26 -1.74 31.67
N GLU A 284 34.03 -1.03 32.48
CA GLU A 284 34.92 -1.59 33.48
C GLU A 284 34.10 -2.10 34.67
N ILE A 285 34.49 -3.27 35.20
CA ILE A 285 33.81 -3.90 36.33
C ILE A 285 34.78 -3.90 37.49
N THR A 286 34.39 -3.27 38.59
CA THR A 286 35.16 -3.21 39.84
C THR A 286 34.31 -3.61 41.03
N ASP A 287 34.93 -3.91 42.16
CA ASP A 287 34.25 -4.02 43.46
C ASP A 287 34.53 -2.80 44.35
N ASP A 288 33.96 -2.83 45.56
CA ASP A 288 34.18 -1.85 46.63
C ASP A 288 35.51 -2.04 47.38
N LEU A 289 36.18 -3.17 47.19
CA LEU A 289 37.54 -3.44 47.70
C LEU A 289 38.63 -2.83 46.81
N GLY A 290 38.26 -2.29 45.64
CA GLY A 290 39.17 -1.67 44.68
C GLY A 290 39.78 -2.65 43.67
N ASN A 291 39.28 -3.88 43.60
CA ASN A 291 39.69 -4.83 42.57
C ASN A 291 39.00 -4.48 41.25
N THR A 292 39.80 -4.43 40.18
CA THR A 292 39.30 -4.34 38.80
C THR A 292 39.30 -5.73 38.17
N TYR A 293 38.17 -6.10 37.58
CA TYR A 293 37.99 -7.39 36.95
C TYR A 293 38.07 -7.30 35.43
N LEU A 294 38.89 -8.16 34.84
CA LEU A 294 38.88 -8.37 33.40
C LEU A 294 37.56 -9.05 33.01
N SER A 295 36.78 -8.30 32.24
CA SER A 295 35.64 -8.76 31.47
C SER A 295 35.99 -10.06 30.71
N GLY A 296 35.48 -11.22 31.15
CA GLY A 296 35.70 -12.50 30.50
C GLY A 296 34.88 -12.68 29.21
N SER A 297 34.60 -13.94 28.86
CA SER A 297 33.74 -14.29 27.73
C SER A 297 32.34 -13.69 27.90
N GLY A 298 31.78 -13.18 26.81
CA GLY A 298 30.41 -12.70 26.76
C GLY A 298 29.71 -13.26 25.53
N GLY A 299 28.39 -13.36 25.62
CA GLY A 299 27.54 -13.77 24.52
C GLY A 299 26.29 -12.89 24.50
N GLY A 300 25.75 -12.64 23.32
CA GLY A 300 24.54 -11.84 23.16
C GLY A 300 23.70 -12.34 22.00
N SER A 301 22.38 -12.16 22.11
CA SER A 301 21.46 -12.38 21.00
C SER A 301 21.46 -11.17 20.05
N GLY A 302 21.22 -11.41 18.77
CA GLY A 302 20.84 -10.34 17.84
C GLY A 302 19.39 -9.90 18.07
N GLY A 303 18.96 -8.86 17.35
CA GLY A 303 17.57 -8.44 17.28
C GLY A 303 17.28 -7.05 17.84
N ILE A 304 16.00 -6.66 17.85
CA ILE A 304 15.53 -5.35 18.34
C ILE A 304 15.84 -5.19 19.84
N LYS A 305 15.80 -6.30 20.58
CA LYS A 305 16.17 -6.39 21.99
C LYS A 305 17.13 -7.56 22.18
N SER A 306 18.41 -7.23 22.30
CA SER A 306 19.49 -8.18 22.52
C SER A 306 19.56 -8.58 23.98
N LYS A 307 19.52 -9.88 24.28
CA LYS A 307 19.82 -10.43 25.61
C LYS A 307 21.29 -10.80 25.67
N CYS A 308 21.99 -10.34 26.70
CA CYS A 308 23.44 -10.49 26.82
C CYS A 308 23.85 -11.02 28.18
N ILE A 309 24.99 -11.70 28.22
CA ILE A 309 25.69 -12.15 29.43
C ILE A 309 27.14 -11.67 29.42
N LYS A 310 27.61 -11.24 30.58
CA LYS A 310 29.03 -10.98 30.81
C LYS A 310 29.51 -11.80 32.00
N THR A 311 30.47 -12.69 31.77
CA THR A 311 31.07 -13.50 32.82
C THR A 311 32.36 -12.84 33.32
N VAL A 312 32.43 -12.63 34.63
CA VAL A 312 33.59 -12.16 35.37
C VAL A 312 34.17 -13.34 36.14
N LYS A 313 35.45 -13.62 35.96
CA LYS A 313 36.11 -14.75 36.63
C LYS A 313 36.68 -14.32 37.98
N ASN A 314 36.58 -15.21 38.97
CA ASN A 314 37.14 -15.03 40.31
C ASN A 314 36.71 -13.71 40.98
N PHE A 315 35.42 -13.40 40.94
CA PHE A 315 34.89 -12.23 41.63
C PHE A 315 34.99 -12.42 43.15
N SER A 316 35.37 -11.39 43.91
CA SER A 316 35.56 -11.51 45.36
C SER A 316 34.24 -11.84 46.07
N GLN A 317 34.23 -12.85 46.95
CA GLN A 317 33.09 -13.16 47.82
C GLN A 317 32.94 -12.17 48.98
N GLU A 318 33.99 -11.42 49.29
CA GLU A 318 34.03 -10.44 50.38
C GLU A 318 33.51 -9.05 49.94
N ALA A 319 33.25 -8.87 48.65
CA ALA A 319 32.78 -7.60 48.10
C ALA A 319 31.28 -7.37 48.41
N ASP A 320 30.95 -6.23 49.00
CA ASP A 320 29.55 -5.87 49.27
C ASP A 320 28.86 -5.29 48.03
N ARG A 321 29.63 -4.81 47.04
CA ARG A 321 29.09 -4.11 45.86
C ARG A 321 29.82 -4.48 44.57
N LEU A 322 29.03 -4.67 43.52
CA LEU A 322 29.49 -4.65 42.14
C LEU A 322 29.35 -3.23 41.57
N ILE A 323 30.42 -2.72 40.98
CA ILE A 323 30.46 -1.41 40.35
C ILE A 323 30.77 -1.58 38.87
N ILE A 324 29.90 -1.06 38.02
CA ILE A 324 30.06 -1.05 36.57
C ILE A 324 30.23 0.40 36.14
N ASN A 325 31.40 0.73 35.62
CA ASN A 325 31.76 2.08 35.17
C ASN A 325 32.01 2.09 33.67
N TYR A 326 31.24 2.88 32.94
CA TYR A 326 31.44 3.09 31.52
C TYR A 326 31.89 4.53 31.29
N ASP A 327 33.07 4.73 30.74
CA ASP A 327 33.59 6.04 30.33
C ASP A 327 34.35 5.89 29.02
N ILE A 328 33.64 5.99 27.90
CA ILE A 328 34.21 5.84 26.56
C ILE A 328 33.58 6.90 25.64
N TYR A 329 34.40 7.59 24.84
CA TYR A 329 33.96 8.60 23.87
C TYR A 329 32.99 9.66 24.43
N ASN A 330 33.26 10.15 25.65
CA ASN A 330 32.43 11.14 26.36
C ASN A 330 31.00 10.66 26.70
N ARG A 331 30.76 9.34 26.66
CA ARG A 331 29.52 8.70 27.10
C ARG A 331 29.82 8.04 28.44
N LYS A 332 29.07 8.41 29.48
CA LYS A 332 29.35 7.98 30.85
C LYS A 332 28.13 7.44 31.57
N TYR A 333 28.32 6.33 32.27
CA TYR A 333 27.40 5.89 33.31
C TYR A 333 28.12 5.11 34.39
N LYS A 334 27.57 5.15 35.60
CA LYS A 334 28.01 4.33 36.72
C LYS A 334 26.82 3.59 37.30
N VAL A 335 26.94 2.29 37.46
CA VAL A 335 25.94 1.44 38.08
C VAL A 335 26.58 0.73 39.26
N GLU A 336 26.05 0.99 40.44
CA GLU A 336 26.41 0.26 41.67
C GLU A 336 25.26 -0.70 42.01
N ILE A 337 25.62 -1.94 42.33
CA ILE A 337 24.70 -3.04 42.63
C ILE A 337 25.16 -3.68 43.94
N PRO A 338 24.34 -3.64 45.00
CA PRO A 338 24.67 -4.33 46.25
C PRO A 338 24.56 -5.85 46.08
N LEU A 339 25.56 -6.60 46.56
CA LEU A 339 25.64 -8.05 46.42
C LEU A 339 25.05 -8.80 47.62
N HIS A 340 25.06 -8.21 48.81
CA HIS A 340 24.55 -8.83 50.04
C HIS A 340 23.15 -8.35 50.47
N ALA A 341 22.40 -7.75 49.56
CA ALA A 341 21.03 -7.32 49.81
C ALA A 341 20.03 -8.32 49.19
N GLY A 342 19.74 -9.41 49.90
CA GLY A 342 18.58 -10.28 49.62
C GLY A 342 18.91 -11.76 49.44
N ASP A 343 18.51 -12.55 50.43
CA ASP A 343 18.32 -14.01 50.44
C ASP A 343 19.53 -14.88 50.06
N LYS A 344 20.37 -15.15 51.08
CA LYS A 344 21.01 -16.47 51.18
C LYS A 344 19.87 -17.49 51.24
N ASN A 345 19.62 -18.20 50.14
CA ASN A 345 18.66 -19.29 50.10
C ASN A 345 19.01 -20.31 51.20
N GLU A 346 18.22 -20.35 52.26
CA GLU A 346 18.03 -21.55 53.10
C GLU A 346 17.31 -22.64 52.31
#